data_AF-A0A3G7U9K2-F1
#
_entry.id   AF-A0A3G7U9K2-F1
#
_cell.length_a   1.000
_cell.length_b   1.000
_cell.length_c   1.000
_cell.angle_alpha   90.00
_cell.angle_beta   90.00
_cell.angle_gamma   90.00
#
_symmetry.space_group_name_H-M   'P 1'
#
loop_
_entity.id
_entity.type
_entity.pdbx_description
1 polymer ?
#
loop_
_entity_poly.entity_id
_entity_poly.type
_entity_poly.pdbx_seq_one_letter_code
_entity_poly.pdbx_strand_id
1 'polypeptide(L)'
;MQELMKAIYDVVDDHGAGRIAEGADFTSRTLVSQKANPHYETHRMNVEELHRIMKFTQDFRPLKAWAEAFGFDLVPKDKPEGINLNSALLRLHADLADVTRLAFDAQADGRVCTREKSELLKEAEEVIVSLEVFKQSVKAA
;
A
#
# COMPACT_ATOMS: atom_id res chain seq x y z
N MET A 1 -14.06 -5.82 14.48
CA MET A 1 -13.72 -7.25 14.68
C MET A 1 -14.58 -8.19 13.85
N GLN A 2 -15.92 -8.05 13.84
CA GLN A 2 -16.78 -8.90 13.00
C GLN A 2 -16.46 -8.80 11.50
N GLU A 3 -16.30 -7.58 10.97
CA GLU A 3 -15.92 -7.39 9.56
C GLU A 3 -14.56 -8.01 9.19
N LEU A 4 -13.57 -7.95 10.10
CA LEU A 4 -12.28 -8.62 9.90
C LEU A 4 -12.45 -10.14 9.84
N MET A 5 -13.19 -10.74 10.78
CA MET A 5 -13.43 -12.19 10.79
C MET A 5 -14.17 -12.65 9.53
N LYS A 6 -15.17 -11.87 9.09
CA LYS A 6 -15.89 -12.12 7.84
C LYS A 6 -14.95 -12.04 6.63
N ALA A 7 -14.14 -11.00 6.53
CA ALA A 7 -13.18 -10.85 5.43
C ALA A 7 -12.16 -12.00 5.38
N ILE A 8 -11.69 -12.50 6.54
CA ILE A 8 -10.81 -13.68 6.61
C ILE A 8 -11.53 -14.92 6.07
N TYR A 9 -12.77 -15.15 6.50
CA TYR A 9 -13.57 -16.28 6.03
C TYR A 9 -13.80 -16.21 4.52
N ASP A 10 -14.25 -15.06 4.02
CA ASP A 10 -14.55 -14.84 2.60
C ASP A 10 -13.32 -15.09 1.72
N VAL A 11 -12.12 -14.63 2.14
CA VAL A 11 -10.88 -14.93 1.41
C VAL A 11 -10.58 -16.44 1.37
N VAL A 12 -10.77 -17.13 2.49
CA VAL A 12 -10.49 -18.58 2.56
C VAL A 12 -11.50 -19.40 1.75
N ASP A 13 -12.76 -18.97 1.73
CA ASP A 13 -13.82 -19.60 0.94
C ASP A 13 -13.58 -19.38 -0.56
N ASP A 14 -13.37 -18.13 -0.98
CA ASP A 14 -13.20 -17.73 -2.39
C ASP A 14 -11.95 -18.37 -3.03
N HIS A 15 -10.82 -18.39 -2.32
CA HIS A 15 -9.56 -18.95 -2.85
C HIS A 15 -9.40 -20.44 -2.58
N GLY A 16 -10.27 -21.01 -1.74
CA GLY A 16 -10.33 -22.42 -1.40
C GLY A 16 -9.26 -22.84 -0.36
N ALA A 17 -9.74 -23.31 0.80
CA ALA A 17 -8.89 -23.74 1.91
C ALA A 17 -7.84 -24.81 1.56
N GLY A 18 -8.10 -25.68 0.57
CA GLY A 18 -7.13 -26.68 0.10
C GLY A 18 -5.92 -26.04 -0.58
N ARG A 19 -6.16 -25.11 -1.52
CA ARG A 19 -5.10 -24.39 -2.24
C ARG A 19 -4.29 -23.51 -1.29
N ILE A 20 -4.98 -22.84 -0.37
CA ILE A 20 -4.33 -22.03 0.66
C ILE A 20 -3.45 -22.91 1.56
N ALA A 21 -3.93 -24.09 1.97
CA ALA A 21 -3.13 -24.93 2.85
C ALA A 21 -1.81 -25.37 2.21
N GLU A 22 -1.85 -25.76 0.94
CA GLU A 22 -0.65 -26.13 0.18
C GLU A 22 0.26 -24.93 -0.11
N GLY A 23 -0.30 -23.80 -0.53
CA GLY A 23 0.46 -22.65 -1.00
C GLY A 23 0.93 -21.67 0.09
N ALA A 24 0.27 -21.69 1.25
CA ALA A 24 0.58 -20.84 2.40
C ALA A 24 1.17 -21.62 3.59
N ASP A 25 1.58 -22.88 3.36
CA ASP A 25 2.31 -23.72 4.31
C ASP A 25 1.54 -24.03 5.60
N PHE A 26 0.30 -24.52 5.45
CA PHE A 26 -0.49 -25.07 6.56
C PHE A 26 -0.50 -26.59 6.53
N THR A 27 -0.56 -27.20 7.72
CA THR A 27 -0.54 -28.66 7.89
C THR A 27 -1.79 -29.36 7.33
N SER A 28 -2.95 -28.69 7.27
CA SER A 28 -4.15 -29.26 6.65
C SER A 28 -5.17 -28.22 6.21
N ARG A 29 -5.93 -28.55 5.15
CA ARG A 29 -7.08 -27.75 4.68
C ARG A 29 -8.15 -27.55 5.77
N THR A 30 -8.42 -28.59 6.56
CA THR A 30 -9.45 -28.57 7.60
C THR A 30 -9.11 -27.55 8.69
N LEU A 31 -7.83 -27.48 9.06
CA LEU A 31 -7.34 -26.50 10.03
C LEU A 31 -7.53 -25.06 9.53
N VAL A 32 -7.26 -24.80 8.25
CA VAL A 32 -7.49 -23.48 7.62
C VAL A 32 -8.96 -23.11 7.68
N SER A 33 -9.86 -24.00 7.25
CA SER A 33 -11.31 -23.76 7.29
C SER A 33 -11.83 -23.50 8.70
N GLN A 34 -11.41 -24.29 9.70
CA GLN A 34 -11.83 -24.12 11.09
C GLN A 34 -11.33 -22.80 11.70
N LYS A 35 -10.08 -22.42 11.41
CA LYS A 35 -9.49 -21.19 11.92
C LYS A 35 -10.11 -19.93 11.30
N ALA A 36 -10.50 -20.00 10.03
CA ALA A 36 -11.07 -18.86 9.31
C ALA A 36 -12.56 -18.66 9.59
N ASN A 37 -13.29 -19.72 9.93
CA ASN A 37 -14.74 -19.67 10.03
C ASN A 37 -15.21 -19.13 11.40
N PRO A 38 -15.87 -17.95 11.46
CA PRO A 38 -16.31 -17.33 12.71
C PRO A 38 -17.38 -18.13 13.47
N HIS A 39 -17.99 -19.14 12.85
CA HIS A 39 -18.97 -20.02 13.48
C HIS A 39 -18.35 -21.16 14.30
N TYR A 40 -17.04 -21.40 14.22
CA TYR A 40 -16.35 -22.38 15.05
C TYR A 40 -15.82 -21.74 16.33
N GLU A 41 -16.02 -22.36 17.51
CA GLU A 41 -15.50 -21.81 18.78
C GLU A 41 -13.96 -21.70 18.82
N THR A 42 -13.28 -22.52 18.03
CA THR A 42 -11.81 -22.56 17.92
C THR A 42 -11.26 -21.69 16.79
N HIS A 43 -12.07 -20.77 16.23
CA HIS A 43 -11.63 -19.85 15.18
C HIS A 43 -10.57 -18.86 15.70
N ARG A 44 -9.32 -19.31 15.69
CA ARG A 44 -8.17 -18.56 16.18
C ARG A 44 -7.09 -18.58 15.12
N MET A 45 -7.31 -17.79 14.08
CA MET A 45 -6.27 -17.44 13.12
C MET A 45 -5.32 -16.44 13.75
N ASN A 46 -4.04 -16.78 13.84
CA ASN A 46 -3.03 -15.85 14.34
C ASN A 46 -2.55 -14.91 13.21
N VAL A 47 -1.77 -13.89 13.58
CA VAL A 47 -1.30 -12.86 12.64
C VAL A 47 -0.35 -13.43 11.58
N GLU A 48 0.48 -14.41 11.93
CA GLU A 48 1.42 -15.05 11.01
C GLU A 48 0.69 -15.90 9.95
N GLU A 49 -0.31 -16.66 10.37
CA GLU A 49 -1.21 -17.41 9.50
C GLU A 49 -1.95 -16.47 8.54
N LEU A 50 -2.53 -15.39 9.06
CA LEU A 50 -3.21 -14.39 8.24
C LEU A 50 -2.25 -13.73 7.23
N HIS A 51 -1.03 -13.41 7.64
CA HIS A 51 0.01 -12.90 6.73
C HIS A 51 0.25 -13.87 5.58
N ARG A 52 0.49 -15.16 5.89
CA ARG A 52 0.77 -16.18 4.87
C ARG A 52 -0.38 -16.31 3.87
N ILE A 53 -1.62 -16.29 4.34
CA ILE A 53 -2.81 -16.31 3.48
C ILE A 53 -2.85 -15.09 2.56
N MET A 54 -2.72 -13.87 3.09
CA MET A 54 -2.73 -12.65 2.28
C MET A 54 -1.58 -12.62 1.26
N LYS A 55 -0.39 -13.08 1.65
CA LYS A 55 0.77 -13.15 0.77
C LYS A 55 0.57 -14.15 -0.38
N PHE A 56 -0.02 -15.31 -0.09
CA PHE A 56 -0.29 -16.33 -1.12
C PHE A 56 -1.42 -15.92 -2.07
N THR A 57 -2.54 -15.44 -1.51
CA THR A 57 -3.75 -15.10 -2.29
C THR A 57 -3.65 -13.73 -2.97
N GLN A 58 -2.75 -12.85 -2.50
CA GLN A 58 -2.71 -11.43 -2.86
C GLN A 58 -4.06 -10.72 -2.61
N ASP A 59 -4.89 -11.27 -1.73
CA ASP A 59 -6.19 -10.73 -1.35
C ASP A 59 -6.09 -10.03 0.00
N PHE A 60 -6.17 -8.70 -0.03
CA PHE A 60 -5.97 -7.84 1.12
C PHE A 60 -7.28 -7.36 1.75
N ARG A 61 -8.43 -7.98 1.43
CA ARG A 61 -9.71 -7.68 2.11
C ARG A 61 -9.60 -7.74 3.64
N PRO A 62 -8.90 -8.70 4.27
CA PRO A 62 -8.71 -8.71 5.72
C PRO A 62 -7.92 -7.49 6.21
N LEU A 63 -6.85 -7.09 5.51
CA LEU A 63 -6.05 -5.92 5.86
C LEU A 63 -6.89 -4.63 5.77
N LYS A 64 -7.71 -4.50 4.73
CA LYS A 64 -8.63 -3.37 4.56
C LYS A 64 -9.67 -3.32 5.69
N ALA A 65 -10.36 -4.42 5.96
CA ALA A 65 -11.35 -4.51 7.04
C ALA A 65 -10.72 -4.24 8.42
N TRP A 66 -9.45 -4.59 8.60
CA TRP A 66 -8.72 -4.28 9.83
C TRP A 66 -8.42 -2.79 9.96
N ALA A 67 -7.96 -2.13 8.90
CA ALA A 67 -7.71 -0.68 8.88
C ALA A 67 -8.99 0.12 9.14
N GLU A 68 -10.10 -0.25 8.47
CA GLU A 68 -11.41 0.40 8.62
C GLU A 68 -11.95 0.29 10.05
N ALA A 69 -11.67 -0.81 10.75
CA ALA A 69 -12.07 -0.99 12.15
C ALA A 69 -11.46 0.04 13.11
N PHE A 70 -10.40 0.74 12.70
CA PHE A 70 -9.77 1.82 13.44
C PHE A 70 -9.97 3.20 12.80
N GLY A 71 -10.81 3.31 11.76
CA GLY A 71 -11.06 4.55 11.05
C GLY A 71 -9.93 4.97 10.10
N PHE A 72 -9.10 4.02 9.64
CA PHE A 72 -8.08 4.27 8.63
C PHE A 72 -8.51 3.72 7.26
N ASP A 73 -8.17 4.46 6.21
CA ASP A 73 -8.25 3.97 4.83
C ASP A 73 -6.97 3.22 4.45
N LEU A 74 -7.11 2.03 3.88
CA LEU A 74 -6.00 1.30 3.28
C LEU A 74 -5.81 1.75 1.83
N VAL A 75 -4.75 2.52 1.58
CA VAL A 75 -4.35 2.95 0.23
C VAL A 75 -3.11 2.18 -0.21
N PRO A 76 -3.19 1.37 -1.29
CA PRO A 76 -2.01 0.75 -1.89
C PRO A 76 -1.00 1.83 -2.28
N LYS A 77 0.27 1.61 -1.93
CA LYS A 77 1.36 2.50 -2.36
C LYS A 77 2.10 1.84 -3.50
N ASP A 78 2.00 2.45 -4.68
CA ASP A 78 2.87 2.11 -5.80
C ASP A 78 4.28 2.57 -5.48
N LYS A 79 5.23 1.63 -5.50
CA LYS A 79 6.65 1.96 -5.40
C LYS A 79 7.17 2.14 -6.81
N PRO A 80 7.63 3.34 -7.19
CA PRO A 80 8.20 3.53 -8.51
C PRO A 80 9.46 2.67 -8.66
N GLU A 81 9.69 2.16 -9.86
CA GLU A 81 10.91 1.43 -10.16
C GLU A 81 12.12 2.37 -10.12
N GLY A 82 13.25 1.86 -9.61
CA GLY A 82 14.51 2.59 -9.67
C GLY A 82 14.99 2.73 -11.11
N ILE A 83 15.73 3.80 -11.40
CA ILE A 83 16.42 4.01 -12.66
C ILE A 83 17.92 4.15 -12.40
N ASN A 84 18.72 4.50 -13.42
CA ASN A 84 20.13 4.83 -13.21
C ASN A 84 20.28 5.94 -12.15
N LEU A 85 21.19 5.74 -11.19
CA LEU A 85 21.35 6.64 -10.04
C LEU A 85 21.58 8.11 -10.42
N ASN A 86 22.43 8.37 -11.42
CA ASN A 86 22.71 9.74 -11.87
C ASN A 86 21.51 10.36 -12.58
N SER A 87 20.78 9.57 -13.39
CA SER A 87 19.54 10.01 -14.03
C SER A 87 18.45 10.32 -12.99
N ALA A 88 18.33 9.51 -11.94
CA ALA A 88 17.38 9.73 -10.86
C ALA A 88 17.70 11.01 -10.07
N LEU A 89 18.98 11.25 -9.76
CA LEU A 89 19.42 12.47 -9.09
C LEU A 89 19.16 13.71 -9.96
N LEU A 90 19.46 13.64 -11.26
CA LEU A 90 19.22 14.75 -12.18
C LEU A 90 17.73 15.07 -12.30
N ARG A 91 16.88 14.04 -12.42
CA ARG A 91 15.42 14.21 -12.44
C ARG A 91 14.90 14.87 -11.17
N LEU A 92 15.31 14.38 -10.00
CA LEU A 92 14.93 14.97 -8.72
C LEU A 92 15.30 16.46 -8.64
N HIS A 93 16.50 16.82 -9.11
CA HIS A 93 16.92 18.23 -9.14
C HIS A 93 16.11 19.09 -10.11
N ALA A 94 15.73 18.57 -11.28
CA ALA A 94 14.90 19.27 -12.24
C ALA A 94 13.52 19.59 -11.64
N ASP A 95 12.84 18.59 -11.07
CA ASP A 95 11.51 18.76 -10.50
C ASP A 95 11.53 19.73 -9.29
N LEU A 96 12.59 19.69 -8.47
CA LEU A 96 12.81 20.66 -7.40
C LEU A 96 12.99 22.09 -7.91
N ALA A 97 13.66 22.27 -9.06
CA ALA A 97 13.82 23.58 -9.68
C ALA A 97 12.50 24.11 -10.22
N ASP A 98 11.63 23.25 -10.77
CA ASP A 98 10.30 23.63 -11.24
C ASP A 98 9.39 24.10 -10.09
N VAL A 99 9.35 23.36 -8.98
CA VAL A 99 8.65 23.80 -7.76
C VAL A 99 9.20 25.14 -7.27
N THR A 100 10.53 25.30 -7.25
CA THR A 100 11.17 26.56 -6.83
C THR A 100 10.70 27.72 -7.71
N ARG A 101 10.75 27.57 -9.03
CA ARG A 101 10.32 28.60 -9.98
C ARG A 101 8.84 28.94 -9.79
N LEU A 102 7.97 27.94 -9.73
CA LEU A 102 6.53 28.15 -9.55
C LEU A 102 6.19 28.85 -8.24
N ALA A 103 6.90 28.54 -7.15
CA ALA A 103 6.70 29.21 -5.87
C ALA A 103 7.10 30.69 -5.92
N PHE A 104 8.20 31.02 -6.60
CA PHE A 104 8.59 32.41 -6.83
C PHE A 104 7.56 33.16 -7.69
N ASP A 105 7.13 32.55 -8.80
CA ASP A 105 6.15 33.14 -9.72
C ASP A 105 4.80 33.39 -9.01
N ALA A 106 4.30 32.40 -8.27
CA ALA A 106 3.03 32.49 -7.54
C ALA A 106 3.04 33.50 -6.38
N GLN A 107 4.21 33.92 -5.92
CA GLN A 107 4.35 34.92 -4.86
C GLN A 107 4.68 36.32 -5.41
N ALA A 108 4.84 36.48 -6.73
CA ALA A 108 5.28 37.73 -7.34
C ALA A 108 4.33 38.91 -7.10
N ASP A 109 3.03 38.65 -6.96
CA ASP A 109 2.01 39.66 -6.64
C ASP A 109 1.67 39.75 -5.14
N GLY A 110 2.40 38.99 -4.31
CA GLY A 110 2.22 38.90 -2.87
C GLY A 110 1.03 38.03 -2.41
N ARG A 111 0.36 37.30 -3.30
CA ARG A 111 -0.81 36.47 -2.96
C ARG A 111 -0.89 35.18 -3.80
N VAL A 112 -0.79 34.03 -3.14
CA VAL A 112 -1.03 32.74 -3.81
C VAL A 112 -2.53 32.43 -3.90
N CYS A 113 -3.08 32.43 -5.11
CA CYS A 113 -4.48 32.13 -5.36
C CYS A 113 -4.78 30.62 -5.32
N THR A 114 -6.06 30.23 -5.35
CA THR A 114 -6.48 28.81 -5.30
C THR A 114 -5.89 27.98 -6.43
N ARG A 115 -5.80 28.55 -7.64
CA ARG A 115 -5.22 27.87 -8.80
C ARG A 115 -3.73 27.58 -8.58
N GLU A 116 -2.96 28.58 -8.17
CA GLU A 116 -1.52 28.44 -7.90
C GLU A 116 -1.25 27.48 -6.73
N LYS A 117 -2.08 27.47 -5.69
CA LYS A 117 -2.00 26.46 -4.63
C LYS A 117 -2.17 25.05 -5.20
N SER A 118 -3.16 24.85 -6.07
CA SER A 118 -3.38 23.55 -6.71
C SER A 118 -2.21 23.13 -7.59
N GLU A 119 -1.62 24.06 -8.34
CA GLU A 119 -0.45 23.82 -9.18
C GLU A 119 0.78 23.49 -8.34
N LEU A 120 1.05 24.25 -7.27
CA LEU A 120 2.16 23.98 -6.34
C LEU A 120 2.02 22.64 -5.63
N LEU A 121 0.81 22.27 -5.20
CA LEU A 121 0.56 20.97 -4.57
C LEU A 121 0.79 19.82 -5.56
N LYS A 122 0.36 19.98 -6.82
CA LYS A 122 0.62 18.99 -7.88
C LYS A 122 2.12 18.78 -8.08
N GLU A 123 2.88 19.86 -8.23
CA GLU A 123 4.34 19.78 -8.47
C GLU A 123 5.11 19.26 -7.25
N ALA A 124 4.65 19.58 -6.04
CA ALA A 124 5.19 18.99 -4.82
C ALA A 124 5.02 17.45 -4.79
N GLU A 125 3.86 16.94 -5.23
CA GLU A 125 3.66 15.49 -5.36
C GLU A 125 4.57 14.87 -6.43
N GLU A 126 4.82 15.56 -7.54
CA GLU A 126 5.77 15.09 -8.56
C GLU A 126 7.20 14.98 -8.00
N VAL A 127 7.64 15.94 -7.19
CA VAL A 127 8.92 15.88 -6.47
C VAL A 127 8.96 14.69 -5.49
N ILE A 128 7.88 14.42 -4.77
CA ILE A 128 7.80 13.26 -3.85
C ILE A 128 7.99 11.96 -4.63
N VAL A 129 7.36 11.83 -5.80
CA VAL A 129 7.53 10.67 -6.68
C VAL A 129 8.98 10.54 -7.14
N SER A 130 9.61 11.63 -7.60
CA SER A 130 11.01 11.62 -8.04
C SER A 130 11.99 11.31 -6.90
N LEU A 131 11.70 11.76 -5.68
CA LEU A 131 12.47 11.38 -4.50
C LEU A 131 12.35 9.89 -4.20
N GLU A 132 11.16 9.31 -4.36
CA GLU A 132 10.99 7.87 -4.18
C GLU A 132 11.70 7.08 -5.29
N VAL A 133 11.64 7.52 -6.56
CA VAL A 133 12.44 6.93 -7.67
C VAL A 133 13.93 6.95 -7.30
N PHE A 134 14.45 8.08 -6.82
CA PHE A 134 15.84 8.19 -6.39
C PHE A 134 16.17 7.22 -5.25
N LYS A 135 15.32 7.11 -4.22
CA LYS A 135 15.50 6.15 -3.13
C LYS A 135 15.51 4.69 -3.61
N GLN A 136 14.66 4.33 -4.57
CA GLN A 136 14.64 2.98 -5.13
C GLN A 136 15.86 2.72 -6.02
N SER A 137 16.31 3.72 -6.76
CA SER A 137 17.55 3.68 -7.56
C SER A 137 18.78 3.44 -6.68
N VAL A 138 18.86 4.08 -5.50
CA VAL A 138 19.94 3.85 -4.51
C VAL A 138 19.91 2.43 -3.97
N LYS A 139 18.73 1.85 -3.71
CA LYS A 139 18.61 0.48 -3.18
C LYS A 139 19.01 -0.59 -4.19
N ALA A 140 18.92 -0.28 -5.48
CA ALA A 140 19.19 -1.21 -6.57
C ALA A 140 20.63 -1.13 -7.11
N ALA A 141 21.38 -0.08 -6.77
CA ALA A 141 22.78 0.15 -7.17
C ALA A 141 23.76 -0.60 -6.26
#